data_AF-A0A7X5SCK0-F1
#
_entry.id   AF-A0A7X5SCK0-F1
#
_cell.length_a   1.000
_cell.length_b   1.000
_cell.length_c   1.000
_cell.angle_alpha   90.00
_cell.angle_beta   90.00
_cell.angle_gamma   90.00
#
_symmetry.space_group_name_H-M   'P 1'
#
loop_
_entity.id
_entity.type
_entity.pdbx_description
1 polymer ?
#
loop_
_entity_poly.entity_id
_entity_poly.type
_entity_poly.pdbx_seq_one_letter_code
_entity_poly.pdbx_strand_id
1 'polypeptide(L)'
;LAMVQIEVARRLGIPLAGVSFPGHFLVRLPVDDGVLVMDPFNGGRPLGVDELRERARPHLGGEIPDDRALAQILDPAPHRAILIRILRNLHGVYAD
;
A
#
# COMPACT_ATOMS: atom_id res chain seq x y z
N LEU A 1 7.04 3.21 9.84
CA LEU A 1 6.18 2.18 10.47
C LEU A 1 5.98 0.96 9.56
N ALA A 2 5.46 1.12 8.35
CA ALA A 2 5.18 0.00 7.44
C ALA A 2 6.35 -0.98 7.20
N MET A 3 7.57 -0.48 7.00
CA MET A 3 8.77 -1.33 6.86
C MET A 3 9.04 -2.21 8.09
N VAL A 4 8.84 -1.66 9.29
CA VAL A 4 9.02 -2.40 10.54
C VAL A 4 7.95 -3.49 10.63
N GLN A 5 6.70 -3.19 10.28
CA GLN A 5 5.61 -4.17 10.26
C GLN A 5 5.88 -5.31 9.26
N ILE A 6 6.34 -4.99 8.05
CA ILE A 6 6.71 -5.99 7.02
C ILE A 6 7.85 -6.88 7.54
N GLU A 7 8.89 -6.30 8.13
CA GLU A 7 10.04 -7.06 8.63
C GLU A 7 9.67 -7.95 9.83
N VAL A 8 8.82 -7.47 10.74
CA VAL A 8 8.30 -8.28 11.85
C VAL A 8 7.43 -9.43 11.32
N ALA A 9 6.50 -9.14 10.42
CA ALA A 9 5.64 -10.15 9.79
C ALA A 9 6.46 -11.25 9.09
N ARG A 10 7.52 -10.86 8.35
CA ARG A 10 8.44 -11.78 7.71
C ARG A 10 9.11 -12.74 8.70
N ARG A 11 9.54 -12.25 9.86
CA ARG A 11 10.15 -13.09 10.92
C ARG A 11 9.15 -14.06 11.54
N LEU A 12 7.86 -13.73 11.51
CA LEU A 12 6.77 -14.59 11.95
C LEU A 12 6.24 -15.53 10.85
N GLY A 13 6.82 -15.51 9.65
CA GLY A 13 6.34 -16.29 8.51
C GLY A 13 5.03 -15.78 7.89
N ILE A 14 4.61 -14.56 8.22
CA ILE A 14 3.39 -13.93 7.71
C ILE A 14 3.72 -13.23 6.38
N PRO A 15 3.02 -13.55 5.26
CA PRO A 15 3.31 -13.02 3.92
C PRO A 15 2.77 -11.60 3.72
N LEU A 16 3.13 -10.67 4.60
CA LEU A 16 2.74 -9.26 4.50
C LEU A 16 3.64 -8.53 3.49
N ALA A 17 3.05 -7.95 2.45
CA ALA A 17 3.78 -7.19 1.43
C ALA A 17 3.37 -5.72 1.42
N GLY A 18 4.30 -4.83 1.07
CA GLY A 18 3.99 -3.41 0.86
C GLY A 18 3.27 -3.19 -0.47
N VAL A 19 2.40 -2.20 -0.54
CA VAL A 19 1.71 -1.75 -1.75
C VAL A 19 2.02 -0.27 -1.95
N SER A 20 2.51 0.09 -3.14
CA SER A 20 2.80 1.48 -3.50
C SER A 20 1.55 2.17 -4.02
N PHE A 21 0.56 2.30 -3.13
CA PHE A 21 -0.74 2.88 -3.46
C PHE A 21 -0.61 4.38 -3.84
N PRO A 22 -1.44 4.91 -4.75
CA PRO A 22 -1.41 6.33 -5.07
C PRO A 22 -1.68 7.20 -3.83
N GLY A 23 -0.79 8.15 -3.55
CA GLY A 23 -0.88 9.03 -2.37
C GLY A 23 -0.56 8.37 -1.02
N HIS A 24 -0.65 7.03 -0.88
CA HIS A 24 -0.43 6.33 0.40
C HIS A 24 0.48 5.10 0.28
N PHE A 25 1.12 4.67 1.37
CA PHE A 25 1.81 3.38 1.40
C PHE A 25 1.01 2.41 2.27
N LEU A 26 0.53 1.34 1.67
CA LEU A 26 -0.33 0.35 2.32
C LEU A 26 0.40 -0.98 2.48
N VAL A 27 -0.20 -1.90 3.22
CA VAL A 27 0.26 -3.29 3.28
C VAL A 27 -0.87 -4.22 2.86
N ARG A 28 -0.49 -5.35 2.25
CA ARG A 28 -1.42 -6.41 1.83
C ARG A 28 -1.03 -7.75 2.44
N LEU A 29 -2.03 -8.54 2.79
CA LEU A 29 -1.91 -9.90 3.28
C LEU A 29 -2.83 -10.80 2.45
N PRO A 30 -2.30 -11.82 1.73
CA PRO A 30 -3.16 -12.81 1.10
C PRO A 30 -3.95 -13.59 2.17
N VAL A 31 -5.22 -13.84 1.88
CA VAL A 31 -6.16 -14.63 2.70
C VAL A 31 -6.93 -15.58 1.77
N ASP A 32 -7.64 -16.56 2.32
CA ASP A 32 -8.28 -17.63 1.52
C ASP A 32 -9.17 -17.08 0.39
N ASP A 33 -9.95 -16.03 0.66
CA ASP A 33 -10.88 -15.41 -0.30
C ASP A 33 -10.37 -14.08 -0.90
N GLY A 34 -9.05 -13.87 -0.95
CA GLY A 34 -8.46 -12.73 -1.65
C GLY A 34 -7.34 -12.03 -0.90
N VAL A 35 -7.49 -10.73 -0.66
CA VAL A 35 -6.43 -9.91 -0.08
C VAL A 35 -6.97 -8.93 0.95
N LEU A 36 -6.40 -9.00 2.15
CA LEU A 36 -6.62 -8.01 3.19
C LEU A 36 -5.66 -6.84 2.99
N VAL A 37 -6.18 -5.64 2.78
CA VAL A 37 -5.40 -4.41 2.66
C VAL A 37 -5.55 -3.59 3.93
N MET A 38 -4.43 -3.10 4.48
CA MET A 38 -4.41 -2.35 5.73
C MET A 38 -3.58 -1.08 5.60
N ASP A 39 -3.94 -0.07 6.39
CA ASP A 39 -3.20 1.20 6.48
C ASP A 39 -2.24 1.18 7.68
N PRO A 40 -0.93 0.99 7.48
CA PRO A 40 0.04 0.89 8.56
C PRO A 40 0.26 2.22 9.30
N PHE A 41 -0.21 3.35 8.76
CA PHE A 41 -0.09 4.66 9.39
C PHE A 41 -1.38 5.10 10.10
N ASN A 42 -2.44 4.31 9.99
CA ASN A 42 -3.73 4.56 10.63
C ASN A 42 -4.15 3.36 11.50
N GLY A 43 -3.28 2.99 12.44
CA GLY A 43 -3.53 1.90 13.40
C GLY A 43 -3.55 0.50 12.80
N GLY A 44 -3.11 0.31 11.54
CA GLY A 44 -3.17 -0.98 10.86
C GLY A 44 -4.59 -1.41 10.49
N ARG A 45 -5.55 -0.47 10.45
CA ARG A 45 -6.95 -0.83 10.17
C ARG A 45 -7.12 -1.41 8.77
N PRO A 46 -8.05 -2.35 8.58
CA PRO A 46 -8.42 -2.82 7.24
C PRO A 46 -9.10 -1.70 6.43
N LEU A 47 -8.90 -1.74 5.12
CA LEU A 47 -9.54 -0.85 4.15
C LEU A 47 -10.53 -1.63 3.29
N GLY A 48 -11.76 -1.12 3.18
CA GLY A 48 -12.78 -1.67 2.30
C GLY A 48 -12.49 -1.36 0.83
N VAL A 49 -13.05 -2.15 -0.08
CA VAL A 49 -12.85 -2.00 -1.53
C VAL A 49 -13.30 -0.63 -2.02
N ASP A 50 -14.49 -0.17 -1.61
CA ASP A 50 -15.00 1.14 -2.04
C ASP A 50 -14.17 2.30 -1.50
N GLU A 51 -13.64 2.17 -0.27
CA GLU A 51 -12.70 3.15 0.28
C GLU A 51 -11.40 3.20 -0.54
N LEU A 52 -10.86 2.04 -0.95
CA LEU A 52 -9.68 1.99 -1.81
C LEU A 52 -9.94 2.65 -3.16
N ARG A 53 -11.11 2.43 -3.78
CA ARG A 53 -11.49 3.08 -5.03
C ARG A 53 -11.55 4.59 -4.88
N GLU A 54 -12.22 5.09 -3.84
CA GLU A 54 -12.35 6.52 -3.59
C GLU A 54 -11.00 7.19 -3.32
N ARG A 55 -10.09 6.51 -2.60
CA ARG A 55 -8.72 7.01 -2.38
C ARG A 55 -7.87 7.01 -3.66
N ALA A 56 -8.10 6.07 -4.57
CA ALA A 56 -7.39 6.00 -5.84
C ALA A 56 -7.87 7.07 -6.83
N ARG A 57 -9.17 7.38 -6.85
CA ARG A 57 -9.85 8.25 -7.82
C ARG A 57 -9.11 9.57 -8.15
N PRO A 58 -8.61 10.36 -7.18
CA PRO A 58 -7.91 11.62 -7.47
C PRO A 58 -6.61 11.44 -8.25
N HIS A 59 -6.01 10.25 -8.21
CA HIS A 59 -4.76 9.92 -8.88
C HIS A 59 -4.97 9.28 -10.26
N LEU A 60 -6.22 8.99 -10.63
CA LEU A 60 -6.63 8.36 -11.89
C LEU A 60 -7.49 9.32 -12.73
N GLY A 61 -7.22 10.62 -12.65
CA GLY A 61 -7.95 11.63 -13.42
C GLY A 61 -9.43 11.79 -13.02
N GLY A 62 -9.84 11.29 -11.85
CA GLY A 62 -11.23 11.34 -11.40
C GLY A 62 -12.03 10.07 -11.68
N GLU A 63 -11.45 9.08 -12.34
CA GLU A 63 -12.11 7.81 -12.63
C GLU A 63 -12.05 6.83 -11.45
N ILE A 64 -13.16 6.16 -11.18
CA ILE A 64 -13.23 5.07 -10.19
C ILE A 64 -12.63 3.82 -10.85
N PRO A 65 -11.57 3.22 -10.30
CA PRO A 65 -10.96 2.04 -10.91
C PRO A 65 -11.93 0.85 -10.83
N ASP A 66 -12.05 0.13 -11.93
CA ASP A 66 -12.71 -1.17 -11.95
C ASP A 66 -11.91 -2.23 -11.16
N ASP A 67 -12.45 -3.44 -11.05
CA ASP A 67 -11.85 -4.52 -10.26
C ASP A 67 -10.45 -4.89 -10.75
N ARG A 68 -10.24 -4.86 -12.07
CA ARG A 68 -8.96 -5.22 -12.68
C ARG A 68 -7.91 -4.14 -12.40
N ALA A 69 -8.25 -2.89 -12.60
CA ALA A 69 -7.38 -1.75 -12.32
C ALA A 69 -7.04 -1.68 -10.83
N LEU A 70 -8.04 -1.88 -9.95
CA LEU A 70 -7.80 -1.91 -8.52
C LEU A 70 -6.88 -3.07 -8.12
N ALA A 71 -7.08 -4.27 -8.67
CA ALA A 71 -6.20 -5.41 -8.40
C ALA A 71 -4.73 -5.12 -8.77
N GLN A 72 -4.50 -4.47 -9.92
CA GLN A 72 -3.15 -4.05 -10.36
C GLN A 72 -2.55 -2.98 -9.45
N ILE A 73 -3.34 -2.01 -8.99
CA ILE A 73 -2.91 -0.99 -8.03
C ILE A 73 -2.48 -1.64 -6.70
N LEU A 74 -3.11 -2.76 -6.34
CA LEU A 74 -2.85 -3.51 -5.12
C LEU A 74 -1.74 -4.56 -5.25
N ASP A 75 -1.03 -4.62 -6.37
CA ASP A 75 0.10 -5.53 -6.52
C ASP A 75 1.23 -5.21 -5.51
N PRO A 76 1.98 -6.24 -5.06
CA PRO A 76 3.12 -6.03 -4.18
C PRO A 76 4.13 -5.07 -4.81
N ALA A 77 4.52 -4.05 -4.05
CA ALA A 77 5.53 -3.11 -4.49
C ALA A 77 6.90 -3.80 -4.54
N PRO A 78 7.65 -3.72 -5.66
CA PRO A 78 9.01 -4.22 -5.70
C PRO A 78 9.89 -3.42 -4.74
N HIS A 79 10.91 -4.06 -4.14
CA HIS A 79 11.80 -3.41 -3.16
C HIS A 79 12.38 -2.08 -3.66
N ARG A 80 12.74 -2.01 -4.95
CA ARG A 80 13.23 -0.78 -5.58
C ARG A 80 12.19 0.36 -5.55
N ALA A 81 10.92 0.07 -5.78
CA ALA A 81 9.86 1.08 -5.71
C ALA A 81 9.65 1.58 -4.27
N ILE A 82 9.72 0.69 -3.29
CA ILE A 82 9.64 1.05 -1.86
C ILE A 82 10.79 2.00 -1.50
N LEU A 83 12.03 1.65 -1.87
CA LEU A 83 13.21 2.48 -1.62
C LEU A 83 13.10 3.87 -2.27
N ILE A 84 12.69 3.94 -3.54
CA ILE A 84 12.46 5.22 -4.24
C ILE A 84 11.44 6.07 -3.49
N ARG A 85 10.35 5.47 -3.00
CA ARG A 85 9.33 6.20 -2.25
C ARG A 85 9.88 6.74 -0.92
N ILE A 86 10.65 5.93 -0.19
CA ILE A 86 11.31 6.37 1.05
C ILE A 86 12.25 7.55 0.76
N LEU A 87 13.09 7.46 -0.28
CA LEU A 87 14.01 8.52 -0.66
C LEU A 87 13.29 9.81 -1.05
N ARG A 88 12.18 9.72 -1.81
CA ARG A 88 11.35 10.89 -2.14
C ARG A 88 10.73 11.52 -0.89
N ASN A 89 10.24 10.71 0.05
CA ASN A 89 9.70 11.21 1.31
C ASN A 89 10.78 11.92 2.14
N LEU A 90 11.99 11.34 2.24
CA LEU A 90 13.10 11.96 2.96
C LEU A 90 13.54 13.25 2.27
N HIS A 91 13.73 13.23 0.96
CA HIS A 91 14.05 14.44 0.20
C HIS A 91 13.00 15.54 0.43
N GLY A 92 11.71 15.22 0.32
CA GLY A 92 10.65 16.21 0.54
C GLY A 92 10.58 16.78 1.96
N VAL A 93 11.14 16.12 2.97
CA VAL A 93 11.18 16.63 4.35
C VAL A 93 12.45 17.43 4.65
N TYR A 94 13.55 17.16 3.93
CA TYR A 94 14.88 17.71 4.25
C TYR A 94 15.49 18.60 3.16
N ALA A 95 14.91 18.64 1.96
CA ALA A 95 15.38 19.50 0.87
C ALA A 95 14.66 20.87 0.82
N ASP A 96 13.69 21.08 1.72
CA ASP A 96 13.05 22.37 2.00
C ASP A 96 13.67 23.00 3.25
#